data_AF-A0A117RTX2-F1
#
_entry.id   AF-A0A117RTX2-F1
#
_cell.length_a   1.000
_cell.length_b   1.000
_cell.length_c   1.000
_cell.angle_alpha   90.00
_cell.angle_beta   90.00
_cell.angle_gamma   90.00
#
_symmetry.space_group_name_H-M   'P 1'
#
loop_
_entity.id
_entity.type
_entity.pdbx_description
1 polymer ?
#
loop_
_entity_poly.entity_id
_entity_poly.type
_entity_poly.pdbx_seq_one_letter_code
_entity_poly.pdbx_strand_id
1 'polypeptide(L)'
;MSHKRVTKRKAIIAVGGVAALGAAAILLPQANASQDGSPDAASVKTLKTGDASNLAAQLQQLLGDAFAGSYYDSGRQQLVVNVADGSGDKSNAVAQAEKAGAKVREVQNSAAELEAAAKTLKTKATITGTAWGVDPRTNQIVVTADSTVTGAKWDRLESTVQSLGSGMATVKKSAGTLSTKVSGGDAIFGGGARCSLGFNVTAKDGSPAFLTAGHCGVAAEQWSDSENGQPIATVDQATFPGDGDFALVKYDDPNTQAPSEVNVGQQTVAISQAADAVVGTQVFRMGSTTGLKDGNVLALDATVNYPEGTVTGLIQTDVCAEPGDSGGSLFTQDGLAVGLTSGGSGDCTVGGETFFQPVTTALQATGASLGGGVGAGDGVGDNGQGAGAVDQNGDGIDDQTGEAVNGNGQDAGNGQGAGAVDQNGDGIDDQTGEAVNGNGQDAGNGKGQDAGNGAQDQNGAQQQNDNGLEGGAGVTASH
;
A
#
# COMPACT_ATOMS: atom_id res chain seq x y z
N MET A 1 -18.42 80.20 -3.92
CA MET A 1 -18.23 80.37 -5.38
C MET A 1 -16.90 81.05 -5.62
N SER A 2 -16.16 80.58 -6.63
CA SER A 2 -15.07 81.28 -7.32
C SER A 2 -13.73 81.52 -6.59
N HIS A 3 -12.69 81.39 -7.41
CA HIS A 3 -11.26 81.34 -7.14
C HIS A 3 -10.64 82.66 -6.64
N LYS A 4 -9.50 82.54 -5.92
CA LYS A 4 -8.25 83.35 -6.04
C LYS A 4 -7.27 82.93 -4.92
N ARG A 5 -6.10 82.33 -5.16
CA ARG A 5 -4.79 82.92 -5.58
C ARG A 5 -4.51 84.26 -4.88
N VAL A 6 -3.38 84.56 -4.22
CA VAL A 6 -1.97 84.09 -4.15
C VAL A 6 -1.30 84.90 -3.01
N THR A 7 -0.27 84.38 -2.34
CA THR A 7 1.00 85.11 -2.01
C THR A 7 2.01 84.10 -1.43
N LYS A 8 2.96 83.61 -2.22
CA LYS A 8 4.34 84.14 -2.41
C LYS A 8 5.06 84.52 -1.11
N ARG A 9 5.89 83.61 -0.60
CA ARG A 9 7.29 83.94 -0.22
C ARG A 9 8.23 82.84 -0.70
N LYS A 10 9.24 83.29 -1.43
CA LYS A 10 10.36 82.53 -1.98
C LYS A 10 11.40 82.35 -0.86
N ALA A 11 11.97 81.16 -0.76
CA ALA A 11 13.37 81.00 -0.36
C ALA A 11 13.94 79.84 -1.17
N ILE A 12 14.95 80.16 -1.97
CA ILE A 12 15.72 79.27 -2.82
C ILE A 12 16.92 78.81 -2.00
N ILE A 13 17.11 77.51 -1.81
CA ILE A 13 18.44 76.89 -1.66
C ILE A 13 18.39 75.60 -2.50
N ALA A 14 19.29 75.53 -3.47
CA ALA A 14 19.51 74.36 -4.32
C ALA A 14 20.51 73.41 -3.65
N VAL A 15 20.40 72.11 -3.93
CA VAL A 15 21.43 71.26 -4.56
C VAL A 15 21.03 69.78 -4.41
N GLY A 16 20.94 69.10 -5.56
CA GLY A 16 21.46 67.74 -5.80
C GLY A 16 20.82 66.55 -5.08
N GLY A 17 20.10 65.71 -5.82
CA GLY A 17 19.78 64.35 -5.39
C GLY A 17 18.85 63.64 -6.38
N VAL A 18 19.45 62.88 -7.31
CA VAL A 18 18.75 61.97 -8.22
C VAL A 18 18.10 60.86 -7.38
N ALA A 19 16.77 60.83 -7.33
CA ALA A 19 16.03 59.71 -6.77
C ALA A 19 15.91 58.61 -7.86
N ALA A 20 16.76 57.61 -7.75
CA ALA A 20 16.65 56.38 -8.50
C ALA A 20 15.42 55.59 -8.02
N LEU A 21 14.56 55.19 -8.97
CA LEU A 21 13.54 54.16 -8.76
C LEU A 21 14.27 52.86 -8.45
N GLY A 22 14.24 52.44 -7.19
CA GLY A 22 14.85 51.19 -6.73
C GLY A 22 14.13 50.00 -7.33
N ALA A 23 14.81 49.32 -8.26
CA ALA A 23 14.51 47.93 -8.59
C ALA A 23 14.83 47.08 -7.35
N ALA A 24 13.83 46.40 -6.80
CA ALA A 24 14.05 45.38 -5.79
C ALA A 24 14.74 44.18 -6.45
N ALA A 25 16.07 44.13 -6.36
CA ALA A 25 16.84 42.94 -6.68
C ALA A 25 16.61 41.91 -5.57
N ILE A 26 15.95 40.80 -5.90
CA ILE A 26 15.89 39.62 -5.04
C ILE A 26 17.28 38.98 -5.06
N LEU A 27 18.02 39.14 -3.97
CA LEU A 27 19.30 38.46 -3.73
C LEU A 27 19.03 37.06 -3.16
N LEU A 28 19.41 36.02 -3.89
CA LEU A 28 19.54 34.66 -3.37
C LEU A 28 20.82 34.58 -2.51
N PRO A 29 20.79 33.97 -1.31
CA PRO A 29 22.03 33.63 -0.62
C PRO A 29 22.62 32.36 -1.24
N GLN A 30 23.76 32.50 -1.91
CA GLN A 30 24.61 31.37 -2.33
C GLN A 30 25.90 31.43 -1.51
N ALA A 31 26.15 30.36 -0.75
CA ALA A 31 27.38 30.16 -0.02
C ALA A 31 28.21 29.05 -0.70
N ASN A 32 29.48 29.40 -0.90
CA ASN A 32 30.66 28.58 -1.19
C ASN A 32 30.97 28.23 -2.66
N ALA A 33 32.24 28.50 -2.96
CA ALA A 33 32.83 28.72 -4.26
C ALA A 33 33.60 27.51 -4.78
N SER A 34 33.76 27.47 -6.10
CA SER A 34 35.04 27.16 -6.75
C SER A 34 35.18 28.13 -7.92
N GLN A 35 36.24 28.95 -7.91
CA GLN A 35 36.60 29.83 -9.01
C GLN A 35 37.39 29.03 -10.05
N ASP A 36 37.08 29.23 -11.34
CA ASP A 36 38.07 29.49 -12.39
C ASP A 36 37.37 29.92 -13.71
N GLY A 37 37.74 31.11 -14.22
CA GLY A 37 37.80 31.40 -15.66
C GLY A 37 36.62 32.05 -16.40
N SER A 38 36.76 33.37 -16.66
CA SER A 38 36.17 34.21 -17.73
C SER A 38 34.70 34.70 -17.64
N PRO A 39 34.43 35.99 -17.94
CA PRO A 39 33.11 36.51 -18.26
C PRO A 39 32.80 36.20 -19.75
N ASP A 40 31.57 35.76 -20.05
CA ASP A 40 31.00 35.40 -21.37
C ASP A 40 30.97 33.91 -21.75
N ALA A 41 30.18 33.13 -21.00
CA ALA A 41 29.27 32.08 -21.48
C ALA A 41 28.56 31.53 -20.23
N ALA A 42 27.23 31.46 -20.21
CA ALA A 42 26.54 30.82 -19.09
C ALA A 42 26.90 29.32 -19.08
N SER A 43 27.73 28.88 -18.14
CA SER A 43 28.11 27.48 -18.02
C SER A 43 26.92 26.66 -17.50
N VAL A 44 26.61 25.56 -18.17
CA VAL A 44 25.57 24.60 -17.74
C VAL A 44 25.89 24.11 -16.33
N LYS A 45 24.92 24.21 -15.42
CA LYS A 45 25.09 23.84 -14.01
C LYS A 45 24.91 22.34 -13.80
N THR A 46 25.76 21.76 -12.97
CA THR A 46 25.50 20.46 -12.33
C THR A 46 24.55 20.66 -11.15
N LEU A 47 23.51 19.85 -11.05
CA LEU A 47 22.40 19.99 -10.10
C LEU A 47 22.10 18.63 -9.46
N LYS A 48 21.66 18.64 -8.21
CA LYS A 48 20.98 17.47 -7.62
C LYS A 48 19.57 17.36 -8.20
N THR A 49 18.97 16.18 -8.16
CA THR A 49 17.63 15.92 -8.74
C THR A 49 16.56 16.90 -8.25
N GLY A 50 16.51 17.18 -6.94
CA GLY A 50 15.55 18.14 -6.37
C GLY A 50 15.74 19.58 -6.88
N ASP A 51 16.99 20.02 -7.00
CA ASP A 51 17.33 21.35 -7.53
C ASP A 51 17.00 21.47 -9.02
N ALA A 52 17.20 20.39 -9.78
CA ALA A 52 16.83 20.30 -11.19
C ALA A 52 15.30 20.42 -11.38
N SER A 53 14.50 19.77 -10.54
CA SER A 53 13.04 19.90 -10.57
C SER A 53 12.57 21.33 -10.26
N ASN A 54 13.17 21.98 -9.25
CA ASN A 54 12.86 23.38 -8.92
C ASN A 54 13.20 24.33 -10.07
N LEU A 55 14.36 24.15 -10.70
CA LEU A 55 14.79 24.94 -11.85
C LEU A 55 13.89 24.71 -13.06
N ALA A 56 13.46 23.46 -13.31
CA ALA A 56 12.53 23.13 -14.39
C ALA A 56 11.19 23.86 -14.24
N ALA A 57 10.62 23.90 -13.03
CA ALA A 57 9.37 24.61 -12.75
C ALA A 57 9.50 26.13 -12.98
N GLN A 58 10.62 26.73 -12.56
CA GLN A 58 10.90 28.15 -12.80
C GLN A 58 11.04 28.46 -14.30
N LEU A 59 11.76 27.61 -15.03
CA LEU A 59 11.96 27.76 -16.47
C LEU A 59 10.66 27.54 -17.24
N GLN A 60 9.78 26.63 -16.80
CA GLN A 60 8.46 26.50 -17.41
C GLN A 60 7.65 27.80 -17.31
N GLN A 61 7.66 28.47 -16.16
CA GLN A 61 6.98 29.75 -15.98
C GLN A 61 7.64 30.89 -16.77
N LEU A 62 8.97 30.92 -16.81
CA LEU A 62 9.73 31.96 -17.48
C LEU A 62 9.63 31.89 -19.01
N LEU A 63 9.74 30.69 -19.57
CA LEU A 63 9.81 30.47 -21.02
C LEU A 63 8.43 30.35 -21.67
N GLY A 64 7.38 30.07 -20.90
CA GLY A 64 6.00 29.97 -21.38
C GLY A 64 5.86 28.98 -22.53
N ASP A 65 5.24 29.41 -23.63
CA ASP A 65 4.93 28.57 -24.80
C ASP A 65 6.16 27.98 -25.50
N ALA A 66 7.34 28.56 -25.30
CA ALA A 66 8.58 28.02 -25.84
C ALA A 66 9.08 26.77 -25.07
N PHE A 67 8.61 26.54 -23.84
CA PHE A 67 8.97 25.37 -23.05
C PHE A 67 8.28 24.11 -23.57
N ALA A 68 9.06 23.13 -24.03
CA ALA A 68 8.58 21.88 -24.62
C ALA A 68 8.96 20.64 -23.76
N GLY A 69 8.98 20.83 -22.43
CA GLY A 69 9.34 19.81 -21.45
C GLY A 69 10.81 19.85 -21.03
N SER A 70 11.16 19.03 -20.04
CA SER A 70 12.53 18.92 -19.55
C SER A 70 12.82 17.52 -19.02
N TYR A 71 14.10 17.17 -18.90
CA TYR A 71 14.53 15.94 -18.26
C TYR A 71 15.86 16.12 -17.56
N TYR A 72 16.11 15.31 -16.53
CA TYR A 72 17.39 15.26 -15.85
C TYR A 72 18.30 14.21 -16.51
N ASP A 73 19.50 14.62 -16.94
CA ASP A 73 20.57 13.74 -17.36
C ASP A 73 21.41 13.38 -16.12
N SER A 74 21.16 12.19 -15.57
CA SER A 74 21.85 11.72 -14.36
C SER A 74 23.34 11.47 -14.56
N GLY A 75 23.76 11.10 -15.78
CA GLY A 75 25.17 10.87 -16.09
C GLY A 75 25.97 12.17 -16.11
N ARG A 76 25.34 13.29 -16.46
CA ARG A 76 25.94 14.63 -16.42
C ARG A 76 25.53 15.46 -15.22
N GLN A 77 24.58 14.96 -14.42
CA GLN A 77 23.92 15.69 -13.35
C GLN A 77 23.33 17.04 -13.81
N GLN A 78 22.73 17.09 -14.99
CA GLN A 78 22.28 18.35 -15.63
C GLN A 78 20.79 18.34 -15.91
N LEU A 79 20.14 19.49 -15.77
CA LEU A 79 18.80 19.70 -16.31
C LEU A 79 18.90 20.01 -17.81
N VAL A 80 18.22 19.23 -18.63
CA VAL A 80 18.03 19.51 -20.05
C VAL A 80 16.62 20.06 -20.27
N VAL A 81 16.51 21.24 -20.87
CA VAL A 81 15.25 21.90 -21.20
C VAL A 81 15.05 21.86 -22.71
N ASN A 82 13.91 21.34 -23.13
CA ASN A 82 13.49 21.39 -24.52
C ASN A 82 12.87 22.75 -24.81
N VAL A 83 13.34 23.40 -25.87
CA VAL A 83 12.75 24.65 -26.37
C VAL A 83 12.25 24.43 -27.79
N ALA A 84 10.98 24.72 -28.02
CA ALA A 84 10.36 24.67 -29.34
C ALA A 84 9.96 26.07 -29.79
N ASP A 85 9.71 26.22 -31.09
CA ASP A 85 9.22 27.48 -31.63
C ASP A 85 7.70 27.60 -31.45
N GLY A 86 7.27 27.97 -30.24
CA GLY A 86 5.85 28.10 -29.90
C GLY A 86 5.24 29.45 -30.33
N SER A 87 5.95 30.55 -30.07
CA SER A 87 5.43 31.93 -30.22
C SER A 87 6.34 32.88 -31.00
N GLY A 88 7.42 32.36 -31.61
CA GLY A 88 8.32 33.13 -32.49
C GLY A 88 9.53 33.78 -31.82
N ASP A 89 9.74 33.62 -30.50
CA ASP A 89 10.92 34.12 -29.79
C ASP A 89 11.76 33.00 -29.14
N LYS A 90 11.99 31.93 -29.93
CA LYS A 90 12.81 30.78 -29.52
C LYS A 90 14.22 31.20 -29.05
N SER A 91 14.84 32.17 -29.72
CA SER A 91 16.20 32.63 -29.40
C SER A 91 16.32 33.24 -28.01
N ASN A 92 15.35 34.05 -27.59
CA ASN A 92 15.32 34.60 -26.23
C ASN A 92 15.06 33.50 -25.20
N ALA A 93 14.16 32.55 -25.49
CA ALA A 93 13.89 31.43 -24.59
C ALA A 93 15.14 30.55 -24.37
N VAL A 94 15.90 30.28 -25.43
CA VAL A 94 17.20 29.60 -25.36
C VAL A 94 18.16 30.38 -24.44
N ALA A 95 18.34 31.68 -24.69
CA ALA A 95 19.25 32.52 -23.91
C ALA A 95 18.86 32.58 -22.41
N GLN A 96 17.57 32.67 -22.11
CA GLN A 96 17.06 32.69 -20.74
C GLN A 96 17.31 31.35 -20.01
N ALA A 97 17.08 30.23 -20.69
CA ALA A 97 17.32 28.90 -20.14
C ALA A 97 18.82 28.62 -19.90
N GLU A 98 19.68 29.01 -20.84
CA GLU A 98 21.14 28.91 -20.69
C GLU A 98 21.63 29.77 -19.53
N LYS A 99 21.15 31.02 -19.43
CA LYS A 99 21.49 31.93 -18.33
C LYS A 99 21.07 31.38 -16.96
N ALA A 100 19.98 30.63 -16.89
CA ALA A 100 19.54 29.97 -15.66
C ALA A 100 20.44 28.77 -15.28
N GLY A 101 21.22 28.26 -16.24
CA GLY A 101 22.16 27.16 -16.08
C GLY A 101 21.63 25.81 -16.59
N ALA A 102 20.53 25.80 -17.35
CA ALA A 102 20.03 24.59 -17.99
C ALA A 102 20.77 24.30 -19.29
N LYS A 103 20.90 23.02 -19.65
CA LYS A 103 21.31 22.63 -21.00
C LYS A 103 20.10 22.76 -21.92
N VAL A 104 20.18 23.62 -22.92
CA VAL A 104 19.09 23.74 -23.88
C VAL A 104 19.22 22.72 -24.99
N ARG A 105 18.07 22.15 -25.37
CA ARG A 105 17.91 21.37 -26.58
C ARG A 105 16.74 21.93 -27.38
N GLU A 106 17.02 22.39 -28.58
CA GLU A 106 15.95 22.78 -29.49
C GLU A 106 15.24 21.54 -30.02
N VAL A 107 13.92 21.57 -30.01
CA VAL A 107 13.09 20.44 -30.42
C VAL A 107 12.01 20.88 -31.41
N GLN A 108 11.43 19.91 -32.12
CA GLN A 108 10.48 20.18 -33.20
C GLN A 108 9.07 20.43 -32.68
N ASN A 109 8.59 19.57 -31.77
CA ASN A 109 7.22 19.61 -31.28
C ASN A 109 7.13 20.50 -30.03
N SER A 110 6.30 21.52 -30.09
CA SER A 110 5.90 22.34 -28.96
C SER A 110 5.01 21.57 -27.97
N ALA A 111 4.90 22.06 -26.74
CA ALA A 111 4.00 21.48 -25.75
C ALA A 111 2.53 21.51 -26.23
N ALA A 112 2.12 22.58 -26.94
CA ALA A 112 0.77 22.71 -27.49
C ALA A 112 0.48 21.68 -28.59
N GLU A 113 1.44 21.41 -29.47
CA GLU A 113 1.30 20.37 -30.52
C GLU A 113 1.23 18.97 -29.91
N LEU A 114 2.07 18.67 -28.91
CA LEU A 114 2.02 17.41 -28.18
C LEU A 114 0.68 17.24 -27.42
N GLU A 115 0.14 18.30 -26.83
CA GLU A 115 -1.17 18.27 -26.20
C GLU A 115 -2.30 18.03 -27.22
N ALA A 116 -2.24 18.68 -28.39
CA ALA A 116 -3.19 18.46 -29.47
C ALA A 116 -3.15 17.03 -30.03
N ALA A 117 -1.95 16.45 -30.16
CA ALA A 117 -1.76 15.05 -30.54
C ALA A 117 -2.32 14.09 -29.46
N ALA A 118 -2.08 14.37 -28.18
CA ALA A 118 -2.66 13.60 -27.07
C ALA A 118 -4.20 13.65 -27.05
N LYS A 119 -4.80 14.82 -27.36
CA LYS A 119 -6.27 14.95 -27.53
C LYS A 119 -6.77 14.09 -28.70
N THR A 120 -6.05 14.04 -29.81
CA THR A 120 -6.39 13.19 -30.96
C THR A 120 -6.34 11.70 -30.59
N LEU A 121 -5.30 11.26 -29.85
CA LEU A 121 -5.21 9.89 -29.32
C LEU A 121 -6.38 9.58 -28.38
N LYS A 122 -6.72 10.48 -27.46
CA LYS A 122 -7.88 10.33 -26.58
C LYS A 122 -9.18 10.14 -27.35
N THR A 123 -9.41 10.93 -28.40
CA THR A 123 -10.64 10.83 -29.21
C THR A 123 -10.68 9.58 -30.09
N LYS A 124 -9.55 9.18 -30.69
CA LYS A 124 -9.53 8.18 -31.76
C LYS A 124 -8.98 6.81 -31.35
N ALA A 125 -8.16 6.74 -30.30
CA ALA A 125 -7.38 5.56 -29.90
C ALA A 125 -7.48 5.21 -28.40
N THR A 126 -8.57 5.61 -27.74
CA THR A 126 -8.95 5.03 -26.43
C THR A 126 -9.37 3.58 -26.64
N ILE A 127 -8.43 2.66 -26.44
CA ILE A 127 -8.55 1.22 -26.65
C ILE A 127 -8.09 0.56 -25.35
N THR A 128 -8.86 -0.37 -24.79
CA THR A 128 -8.43 -1.13 -23.61
C THR A 128 -7.08 -1.79 -23.88
N GLY A 129 -6.13 -1.62 -22.95
CA GLY A 129 -4.75 -2.07 -23.10
C GLY A 129 -3.79 -1.06 -23.73
N THR A 130 -4.19 0.22 -23.89
CA THR A 130 -3.28 1.30 -24.34
C THR A 130 -3.08 2.38 -23.28
N ALA A 131 -1.88 2.98 -23.29
CA ALA A 131 -1.51 4.16 -22.50
C ALA A 131 -0.62 5.08 -23.33
N TRP A 132 -0.56 6.38 -23.02
CA TRP A 132 0.37 7.29 -23.70
C TRP A 132 0.87 8.41 -22.80
N GLY A 133 2.09 8.88 -23.08
CA GLY A 133 2.71 9.99 -22.37
C GLY A 133 3.74 10.70 -23.23
N VAL A 134 4.05 11.96 -22.91
CA VAL A 134 5.13 12.70 -23.59
C VAL A 134 6.46 12.22 -23.05
N ASP A 135 7.35 11.80 -23.94
CA ASP A 135 8.75 11.54 -23.61
C ASP A 135 9.58 12.79 -23.93
N PRO A 136 10.03 13.56 -22.92
CA PRO A 136 10.84 14.74 -23.13
C PRO A 136 12.22 14.40 -23.69
N ARG A 137 12.71 13.15 -23.69
CA ARG A 137 14.00 12.80 -24.30
C ARG A 137 13.91 12.63 -25.81
N THR A 138 12.79 12.14 -26.33
CA THR A 138 12.58 12.02 -27.78
C THR A 138 11.76 13.17 -28.36
N ASN A 139 11.11 13.98 -27.50
CA ASN A 139 10.16 15.03 -27.87
C ASN A 139 8.96 14.48 -28.67
N GLN A 140 8.47 13.30 -28.29
CA GLN A 140 7.34 12.63 -28.93
C GLN A 140 6.39 12.07 -27.89
N ILE A 141 5.17 11.72 -28.29
CA ILE A 141 4.28 10.88 -27.48
C ILE A 141 4.72 9.42 -27.65
N VAL A 142 4.97 8.74 -26.54
CA VAL A 142 5.14 7.29 -26.52
C VAL A 142 3.80 6.65 -26.18
N VAL A 143 3.24 5.91 -27.14
CA VAL A 143 2.02 5.13 -26.99
C VAL A 143 2.42 3.70 -26.66
N THR A 144 2.07 3.22 -25.47
CA THR A 144 2.28 1.83 -25.07
C THR A 144 1.01 1.05 -25.33
N ALA A 145 1.15 -0.11 -25.98
CA ALA A 145 0.08 -1.08 -26.19
C ALA A 145 0.48 -2.41 -25.58
N ASP A 146 -0.41 -2.99 -24.79
CA ASP A 146 -0.19 -4.24 -24.08
C ASP A 146 -0.39 -5.47 -24.99
N SER A 147 -0.23 -6.67 -24.43
CA SER A 147 -0.33 -7.92 -25.19
C SER A 147 -1.74 -8.20 -25.75
N THR A 148 -2.79 -7.59 -25.19
CA THR A 148 -4.20 -7.78 -25.58
C THR A 148 -4.60 -6.93 -26.80
N VAL A 149 -3.83 -5.88 -27.11
CA VAL A 149 -4.07 -5.01 -28.26
C VAL A 149 -3.57 -5.68 -29.54
N THR A 150 -4.47 -6.36 -30.24
CA THR A 150 -4.17 -7.13 -31.45
C THR A 150 -5.21 -6.89 -32.57
N GLY A 151 -4.91 -7.35 -33.79
CA GLY A 151 -5.82 -7.29 -34.95
C GLY A 151 -6.35 -5.87 -35.22
N ALA A 152 -7.66 -5.73 -35.42
CA ALA A 152 -8.28 -4.45 -35.74
C ALA A 152 -8.05 -3.34 -34.68
N LYS A 153 -7.83 -3.72 -33.41
CA LYS A 153 -7.46 -2.74 -32.36
C LYS A 153 -6.05 -2.19 -32.60
N TRP A 154 -5.12 -3.06 -32.97
CA TRP A 154 -3.75 -2.67 -33.33
C TRP A 154 -3.74 -1.78 -34.58
N ASP A 155 -4.47 -2.17 -35.64
CA ASP A 155 -4.55 -1.41 -36.89
C ASP A 155 -5.13 0.00 -36.67
N ARG A 156 -6.15 0.12 -35.79
CA ARG A 156 -6.72 1.41 -35.40
C ARG A 156 -5.73 2.26 -34.61
N LEU A 157 -4.97 1.67 -33.70
CA LEU A 157 -3.95 2.38 -32.92
C LEU A 157 -2.85 2.91 -33.85
N GLU A 158 -2.32 2.05 -34.71
CA GLU A 158 -1.23 2.36 -35.63
C GLU A 158 -1.64 3.43 -36.66
N SER A 159 -2.82 3.28 -37.28
CA SER A 159 -3.35 4.30 -38.20
C SER A 159 -3.62 5.65 -37.51
N THR A 160 -4.07 5.65 -36.25
CA THR A 160 -4.23 6.90 -35.49
C THR A 160 -2.88 7.57 -35.25
N VAL A 161 -1.86 6.81 -34.82
CA VAL A 161 -0.49 7.34 -34.62
C VAL A 161 0.11 7.86 -35.92
N GLN A 162 -0.04 7.14 -37.03
CA GLN A 162 0.40 7.59 -38.34
C GLN A 162 -0.28 8.90 -38.77
N SER A 163 -1.56 9.08 -38.42
CA SER A 163 -2.31 10.31 -38.76
C SER A 163 -1.81 11.57 -38.04
N LEU A 164 -1.02 11.43 -36.97
CA LEU A 164 -0.42 12.54 -36.24
C LEU A 164 0.82 13.13 -36.94
N GLY A 165 1.32 12.45 -37.97
CA GLY A 165 2.54 12.83 -38.67
C GLY A 165 3.80 12.22 -38.10
N SER A 166 4.84 12.19 -38.95
CA SER A 166 6.16 11.65 -38.60
C SER A 166 6.77 12.44 -37.44
N GLY A 167 7.29 11.74 -36.42
CA GLY A 167 8.01 12.38 -35.31
C GLY A 167 7.12 12.97 -34.22
N MET A 168 5.80 12.80 -34.29
CA MET A 168 4.87 13.24 -33.24
C MET A 168 4.62 12.16 -32.18
N ALA A 169 4.44 10.90 -32.61
CA ALA A 169 4.17 9.78 -31.71
C ALA A 169 4.78 8.47 -32.22
N THR A 170 5.14 7.59 -31.29
CA THR A 170 5.60 6.22 -31.57
C THR A 170 4.77 5.21 -30.80
N VAL A 171 4.62 4.01 -31.36
CA VAL A 171 4.00 2.87 -30.68
C VAL A 171 5.07 1.93 -30.15
N LYS A 172 4.97 1.57 -28.87
CA LYS A 172 5.76 0.54 -28.20
C LYS A 172 4.83 -0.59 -27.77
N LYS A 173 5.20 -1.83 -28.08
CA LYS A 173 4.51 -3.02 -27.56
C LYS A 173 5.09 -3.42 -26.21
N SER A 174 4.23 -3.67 -25.23
CA SER A 174 4.57 -4.30 -23.96
C SER A 174 4.31 -5.80 -24.03
N ALA A 175 5.08 -6.58 -23.26
CA ALA A 175 4.93 -8.04 -23.22
C ALA A 175 3.77 -8.50 -22.31
N GLY A 176 3.39 -7.70 -21.30
CA GLY A 176 2.28 -7.98 -20.37
C GLY A 176 1.04 -7.12 -20.62
N THR A 177 -0.04 -7.37 -19.87
CA THR A 177 -1.31 -6.63 -19.87
C THR A 177 -1.21 -5.38 -18.98
N LEU A 178 -1.81 -4.26 -19.39
CA LEU A 178 -1.98 -3.10 -18.52
C LEU A 178 -3.14 -3.36 -17.55
N SER A 179 -2.82 -3.50 -16.27
CA SER A 179 -3.81 -3.57 -15.19
C SER A 179 -3.70 -2.37 -14.28
N THR A 180 -4.85 -1.99 -13.72
CA THR A 180 -4.94 -1.19 -12.50
C THR A 180 -4.42 -2.05 -11.35
N LYS A 181 -3.38 -1.57 -10.67
CA LYS A 181 -2.88 -2.22 -9.46
C LYS A 181 -3.76 -1.77 -8.31
N VAL A 182 -4.38 -2.72 -7.61
CA VAL A 182 -5.03 -2.47 -6.33
C VAL A 182 -4.08 -2.90 -5.21
N SER A 183 -3.92 -2.03 -4.22
CA SER A 183 -3.09 -2.21 -3.03
C SER A 183 -3.95 -2.10 -1.78
N GLY A 184 -3.38 -2.43 -0.61
CA GLY A 184 -4.11 -2.29 0.66
C GLY A 184 -4.66 -0.86 0.81
N GLY A 185 -5.91 -0.73 1.22
CA GLY A 185 -6.60 0.56 1.36
C GLY A 185 -7.41 1.03 0.14
N ASP A 186 -7.22 0.43 -1.04
CA ASP A 186 -7.98 0.82 -2.23
C ASP A 186 -9.44 0.37 -2.17
N ALA A 187 -10.31 1.09 -2.88
CA ALA A 187 -11.73 0.76 -2.98
C ALA A 187 -11.95 -0.50 -3.81
N ILE A 188 -12.81 -1.39 -3.32
CA ILE A 188 -13.37 -2.51 -4.08
C ILE A 188 -14.90 -2.43 -4.06
N PHE A 189 -15.52 -2.86 -5.15
CA PHE A 189 -16.96 -2.73 -5.38
C PHE A 189 -17.57 -4.07 -5.83
N GLY A 190 -18.68 -4.46 -5.23
CA GLY A 190 -19.35 -5.73 -5.51
C GLY A 190 -20.74 -5.78 -4.89
N GLY A 191 -21.73 -6.35 -5.58
CA GLY A 191 -23.09 -6.51 -5.04
C GLY A 191 -23.81 -5.19 -4.70
N GLY A 192 -23.36 -4.05 -5.24
CA GLY A 192 -23.85 -2.71 -4.87
C GLY A 192 -23.22 -2.15 -3.57
N ALA A 193 -22.27 -2.87 -2.96
CA ALA A 193 -21.51 -2.44 -1.81
C ALA A 193 -20.13 -1.91 -2.24
N ARG A 194 -19.57 -1.07 -1.37
CA ARG A 194 -18.18 -0.61 -1.40
C ARG A 194 -17.48 -1.14 -0.16
N CYS A 195 -16.33 -1.76 -0.34
CA CYS A 195 -15.42 -2.15 0.73
C CYS A 195 -14.00 -1.66 0.39
N SER A 196 -13.05 -2.00 1.24
CA SER A 196 -11.63 -1.73 1.06
C SER A 196 -10.84 -3.03 0.93
N LEU A 197 -9.82 -3.01 0.08
CA LEU A 197 -8.81 -4.07 0.03
C LEU A 197 -7.95 -4.00 1.30
N GLY A 198 -7.74 -5.11 1.99
CA GLY A 198 -6.91 -5.16 3.20
C GLY A 198 -5.44 -5.35 2.87
N PHE A 199 -5.04 -6.56 2.50
CA PHE A 199 -3.65 -6.86 2.15
C PHE A 199 -3.59 -7.77 0.93
N ASN A 200 -2.74 -7.44 -0.03
CA ASN A 200 -2.36 -8.40 -1.08
C ASN A 200 -1.57 -9.54 -0.47
N VAL A 201 -1.94 -10.76 -0.83
CA VAL A 201 -1.38 -12.02 -0.35
C VAL A 201 -1.21 -13.00 -1.50
N THR A 202 -0.42 -14.04 -1.27
CA THR A 202 -0.38 -15.22 -2.14
C THR A 202 -1.25 -16.29 -1.51
N ALA A 203 -2.25 -16.77 -2.24
CA ALA A 203 -3.10 -17.87 -1.81
C ALA A 203 -2.30 -19.18 -1.71
N LYS A 204 -2.85 -20.17 -1.01
CA LYS A 204 -2.20 -21.48 -0.81
C LYS A 204 -1.79 -22.20 -2.11
N ASP A 205 -2.51 -21.95 -3.20
CA ASP A 205 -2.23 -22.51 -4.52
C ASP A 205 -1.23 -21.68 -5.35
N GLY A 206 -0.68 -20.61 -4.78
CA GLY A 206 0.25 -19.68 -5.44
C GLY A 206 -0.44 -18.55 -6.20
N SER A 207 -1.77 -18.53 -6.28
CA SER A 207 -2.49 -17.48 -7.01
C SER A 207 -2.37 -16.13 -6.30
N PRO A 208 -2.27 -15.01 -7.05
CA PRO A 208 -2.38 -13.69 -6.45
C PRO A 208 -3.79 -13.51 -5.87
N ALA A 209 -3.86 -12.99 -4.65
CA ALA A 209 -5.11 -12.78 -3.93
C ALA A 209 -5.00 -11.56 -3.01
N PHE A 210 -6.10 -11.22 -2.37
CA PHE A 210 -6.11 -10.24 -1.28
C PHE A 210 -7.05 -10.67 -0.16
N LEU A 211 -6.77 -10.15 1.03
CA LEU A 211 -7.65 -10.23 2.19
C LEU A 211 -8.55 -8.99 2.25
N THR A 212 -9.80 -9.19 2.66
CA THR A 212 -10.77 -8.13 3.01
C THR A 212 -11.67 -8.64 4.14
N ALA A 213 -12.69 -7.89 4.54
CA ALA A 213 -13.64 -8.33 5.56
C ALA A 213 -14.55 -9.46 5.04
N GLY A 214 -14.94 -10.35 5.95
CA GLY A 214 -15.80 -11.50 5.66
C GLY A 214 -17.21 -11.07 5.29
N HIS A 215 -17.76 -10.06 5.96
CA HIS A 215 -19.06 -9.49 5.63
C HIS A 215 -19.09 -8.89 4.21
N CYS A 216 -17.95 -8.42 3.69
CA CYS A 216 -17.80 -8.08 2.27
C CYS A 216 -17.79 -9.35 1.41
N GLY A 217 -16.98 -10.35 1.77
CA GLY A 217 -16.92 -11.63 1.05
C GLY A 217 -18.27 -12.36 0.91
N VAL A 218 -19.16 -12.27 1.90
CA VAL A 218 -20.52 -12.84 1.82
C VAL A 218 -21.52 -11.94 1.08
N ALA A 219 -21.27 -10.63 1.00
CA ALA A 219 -22.17 -9.69 0.33
C ALA A 219 -22.10 -9.78 -1.20
N ALA A 220 -20.97 -10.20 -1.76
CA ALA A 220 -20.80 -10.36 -3.20
C ALA A 220 -19.76 -11.44 -3.55
N GLU A 221 -20.06 -12.25 -4.56
CA GLU A 221 -19.16 -13.30 -5.06
C GLU A 221 -17.97 -12.73 -5.85
N GLN A 222 -18.15 -11.59 -6.51
CA GLN A 222 -17.13 -10.98 -7.37
C GLN A 222 -16.96 -9.50 -7.08
N TRP A 223 -15.71 -9.03 -7.20
CA TRP A 223 -15.29 -7.69 -6.83
C TRP A 223 -14.54 -6.99 -7.97
N SER A 224 -14.84 -5.71 -8.16
CA SER A 224 -14.18 -4.80 -9.09
C SER A 224 -13.37 -3.75 -8.32
N ASP A 225 -12.33 -3.21 -8.95
CA ASP A 225 -11.57 -2.06 -8.45
C ASP A 225 -12.22 -0.70 -8.76
N SER A 226 -13.37 -0.71 -9.43
CA SER A 226 -14.11 0.50 -9.78
C SER A 226 -15.63 0.29 -9.68
N GLU A 227 -16.36 1.33 -9.28
CA GLU A 227 -17.78 1.27 -8.91
C GLU A 227 -18.70 0.69 -10.01
N ASN A 228 -18.33 0.87 -11.27
CA ASN A 228 -19.06 0.34 -12.43
C ASN A 228 -18.14 -0.50 -13.33
N GLY A 229 -17.04 -1.01 -12.78
CA GLY A 229 -16.06 -1.81 -13.51
C GLY A 229 -16.53 -3.25 -13.74
N GLN A 230 -15.76 -3.97 -14.56
CA GLN A 230 -15.88 -5.42 -14.61
C GLN A 230 -15.21 -6.02 -13.37
N PRO A 231 -15.68 -7.17 -12.86
CA PRO A 231 -14.99 -7.87 -11.79
C PRO A 231 -13.57 -8.25 -12.20
N ILE A 232 -12.66 -8.17 -11.23
CA ILE A 232 -11.24 -8.52 -11.38
C ILE A 232 -10.83 -9.65 -10.42
N ALA A 233 -11.71 -9.98 -9.48
CA ALA A 233 -11.43 -10.94 -8.43
C ALA A 233 -12.71 -11.64 -7.95
N THR A 234 -12.58 -12.89 -7.55
CA THR A 234 -13.66 -13.76 -7.10
C THR A 234 -13.36 -14.27 -5.68
N VAL A 235 -14.38 -14.30 -4.82
CA VAL A 235 -14.26 -14.77 -3.44
C VAL A 235 -13.95 -16.27 -3.43
N ASP A 236 -12.87 -16.66 -2.75
CA ASP A 236 -12.47 -18.06 -2.57
C ASP A 236 -12.99 -18.61 -1.24
N GLN A 237 -12.81 -17.82 -0.17
CA GLN A 237 -13.20 -18.17 1.19
C GLN A 237 -13.71 -16.91 1.90
N ALA A 238 -14.76 -17.05 2.71
CA ALA A 238 -15.27 -15.98 3.55
C ALA A 238 -15.81 -16.55 4.87
N THR A 239 -15.52 -15.86 5.97
CA THR A 239 -16.00 -16.19 7.31
C THR A 239 -16.68 -14.95 7.88
N PHE A 240 -18.00 -15.00 8.03
CA PHE A 240 -18.82 -14.02 8.74
C PHE A 240 -20.26 -14.52 8.90
N PRO A 241 -20.91 -14.37 10.07
CA PRO A 241 -20.33 -14.04 11.38
C PRO A 241 -19.69 -15.29 12.03
N GLY A 242 -19.31 -15.21 13.32
CA GLY A 242 -18.83 -16.35 14.10
C GLY A 242 -17.33 -16.29 14.35
N ASP A 243 -16.60 -17.25 13.77
CA ASP A 243 -15.16 -17.47 13.99
C ASP A 243 -14.25 -16.38 13.38
N GLY A 244 -14.85 -15.30 12.84
CA GLY A 244 -14.13 -14.13 12.36
C GLY A 244 -14.94 -13.27 11.40
N ASP A 245 -14.27 -12.24 10.89
CA ASP A 245 -14.74 -11.36 9.82
C ASP A 245 -13.63 -11.13 8.80
N PHE A 246 -13.33 -12.14 7.98
CA PHE A 246 -12.35 -12.07 6.89
C PHE A 246 -12.80 -12.83 5.65
N ALA A 247 -12.25 -12.44 4.50
CA ALA A 247 -12.37 -13.15 3.25
C ALA A 247 -11.05 -13.17 2.49
N LEU A 248 -10.77 -14.29 1.82
CA LEU A 248 -9.75 -14.41 0.78
C LEU A 248 -10.43 -14.27 -0.59
N VAL A 249 -9.96 -13.31 -1.37
CA VAL A 249 -10.48 -13.03 -2.72
C VAL A 249 -9.34 -13.18 -3.71
N LYS A 250 -9.50 -14.08 -4.69
CA LYS A 250 -8.46 -14.38 -5.69
C LYS A 250 -8.65 -13.49 -6.91
N TYR A 251 -7.56 -12.94 -7.43
CA TYR A 251 -7.63 -12.23 -8.71
C TYR A 251 -7.91 -13.23 -9.83
N ASP A 252 -8.80 -12.83 -10.76
CA ASP A 252 -9.22 -13.70 -11.86
C ASP A 252 -8.10 -13.85 -12.92
N ASP A 253 -7.22 -12.85 -13.07
CA ASP A 253 -5.99 -12.96 -13.86
C ASP A 253 -4.85 -13.50 -12.99
N PRO A 254 -4.33 -14.72 -13.27
CA PRO A 254 -3.25 -15.32 -12.49
C PRO A 254 -1.91 -14.57 -12.61
N ASN A 255 -1.78 -13.64 -13.57
CA ASN A 255 -0.59 -12.80 -13.75
C ASN A 255 -0.72 -11.44 -13.06
N THR A 256 -1.76 -11.24 -12.24
CA THR A 256 -1.95 -9.99 -11.51
C THR A 256 -0.76 -9.73 -10.59
N GLN A 257 -0.11 -8.58 -10.80
CA GLN A 257 0.96 -8.11 -9.93
C GLN A 257 0.33 -7.47 -8.68
N ALA A 258 0.31 -8.24 -7.59
CA ALA A 258 -0.27 -7.87 -6.30
C ALA A 258 0.85 -7.59 -5.27
N PRO A 259 1.50 -6.41 -5.29
CA PRO A 259 2.56 -6.09 -4.34
C PRO A 259 2.02 -6.05 -2.91
N SER A 260 2.83 -6.52 -1.95
CA SER A 260 2.50 -6.45 -0.52
C SER A 260 2.77 -5.04 0.00
N GLU A 261 1.82 -4.14 -0.24
CA GLU A 261 1.89 -2.74 0.15
C GLU A 261 0.49 -2.17 0.44
N VAL A 262 0.44 -1.08 1.21
CA VAL A 262 -0.77 -0.29 1.47
C VAL A 262 -0.63 1.06 0.77
N ASN A 263 -1.63 1.44 -0.04
CA ASN A 263 -1.72 2.75 -0.67
C ASN A 263 -2.26 3.78 0.33
N VAL A 264 -1.39 4.68 0.80
CA VAL A 264 -1.75 5.76 1.74
C VAL A 264 -1.95 7.10 1.02
N GLY A 265 -2.33 7.07 -0.26
CA GLY A 265 -2.62 8.22 -1.10
C GLY A 265 -1.55 8.49 -2.15
N GLN A 266 -0.60 9.40 -1.86
CA GLN A 266 0.47 9.75 -2.82
C GLN A 266 1.70 8.84 -2.74
N GLN A 267 1.70 7.89 -1.80
CA GLN A 267 2.81 6.97 -1.55
C GLN A 267 2.25 5.62 -1.09
N THR A 268 3.08 4.59 -1.15
CA THR A 268 2.78 3.26 -0.60
C THR A 268 3.64 2.97 0.63
N VAL A 269 3.09 2.19 1.55
CA VAL A 269 3.80 1.62 2.71
C VAL A 269 4.02 0.14 2.41
N ALA A 270 5.27 -0.28 2.30
CA ALA A 270 5.59 -1.69 2.11
C ALA A 270 5.15 -2.51 3.34
N ILE A 271 4.50 -3.65 3.10
CA ILE A 271 4.10 -4.58 4.14
C ILE A 271 5.04 -5.78 4.08
N SER A 272 5.82 -5.94 5.14
CA SER A 272 6.90 -6.92 5.19
C SER A 272 6.45 -8.26 5.77
N GLN A 273 5.60 -8.23 6.79
CA GLN A 273 5.12 -9.41 7.50
C GLN A 273 3.84 -9.11 8.29
N ALA A 274 3.17 -10.16 8.74
CA ALA A 274 2.09 -10.06 9.72
C ALA A 274 2.67 -9.97 11.14
N ALA A 275 1.95 -9.30 12.03
CA ALA A 275 2.25 -9.24 13.45
C ALA A 275 0.95 -9.25 14.25
N ASP A 276 0.99 -9.84 15.44
CA ASP A 276 -0.12 -9.75 16.38
C ASP A 276 -0.22 -8.33 16.95
N ALA A 277 -1.44 -7.89 17.25
CA ALA A 277 -1.68 -6.60 17.87
C ALA A 277 -1.24 -6.61 19.33
N VAL A 278 -0.69 -5.47 19.79
CA VAL A 278 -0.28 -5.28 21.18
C VAL A 278 -0.97 -4.05 21.75
N VAL A 279 -1.67 -4.22 22.87
CA VAL A 279 -2.38 -3.13 23.56
C VAL A 279 -1.43 -1.95 23.84
N GLY A 280 -1.89 -0.74 23.57
CA GLY A 280 -1.15 0.50 23.71
C GLY A 280 -0.26 0.86 22.52
N THR A 281 -0.16 0.00 21.50
CA THR A 281 0.63 0.28 20.29
C THR A 281 -0.14 1.19 19.34
N GLN A 282 0.55 2.17 18.77
CA GLN A 282 0.00 3.01 17.72
C GLN A 282 -0.15 2.21 16.42
N VAL A 283 -1.30 2.35 15.79
CA VAL A 283 -1.66 1.67 14.55
C VAL A 283 -2.27 2.65 13.57
N PHE A 284 -2.14 2.35 12.29
CA PHE A 284 -2.65 3.12 11.18
C PHE A 284 -3.68 2.28 10.44
N ARG A 285 -4.84 2.86 10.16
CA ARG A 285 -5.86 2.26 9.31
C ARG A 285 -5.91 3.00 7.98
N MET A 286 -5.87 2.26 6.89
CA MET A 286 -6.22 2.77 5.56
C MET A 286 -7.55 2.17 5.10
N GLY A 287 -8.44 3.02 4.60
CA GLY A 287 -9.76 2.64 4.12
C GLY A 287 -10.23 3.58 3.04
N SER A 288 -11.07 3.07 2.16
CA SER A 288 -11.42 3.74 0.92
C SER A 288 -12.32 4.96 1.12
N THR A 289 -13.08 5.03 2.22
CA THR A 289 -14.02 6.12 2.50
C THR A 289 -13.32 7.27 3.22
N THR A 290 -12.65 7.00 4.34
CA THR A 290 -12.09 8.05 5.21
C THR A 290 -10.58 8.24 5.07
N GLY A 291 -9.94 7.43 4.22
CA GLY A 291 -8.50 7.45 3.97
C GLY A 291 -7.70 6.94 5.16
N LEU A 292 -6.48 7.46 5.30
CA LEU A 292 -5.56 7.13 6.39
C LEU A 292 -6.05 7.78 7.69
N LYS A 293 -6.11 6.98 8.76
CA LYS A 293 -6.33 7.41 10.14
C LYS A 293 -5.39 6.63 11.06
N ASP A 294 -5.15 7.17 12.24
CA ASP A 294 -4.30 6.55 13.24
C ASP A 294 -4.98 6.57 14.62
N GLY A 295 -4.43 5.78 15.53
CA GLY A 295 -4.96 5.55 16.87
C GLY A 295 -4.16 4.45 17.57
N ASN A 296 -4.70 3.91 18.64
CA ASN A 296 -4.04 2.93 19.49
C ASN A 296 -4.90 1.68 19.67
N VAL A 297 -4.23 0.54 19.83
CA VAL A 297 -4.89 -0.68 20.30
C VAL A 297 -5.31 -0.50 21.76
N LEU A 298 -6.59 -0.65 22.04
CA LEU A 298 -7.17 -0.49 23.38
C LEU A 298 -7.35 -1.85 24.09
N ALA A 299 -7.73 -2.88 23.34
CA ALA A 299 -7.93 -4.23 23.85
C ALA A 299 -7.77 -5.27 22.74
N LEU A 300 -7.62 -6.53 23.16
CA LEU A 300 -7.58 -7.72 22.31
C LEU A 300 -8.73 -8.65 22.72
N ASP A 301 -8.98 -9.68 21.91
CA ASP A 301 -10.03 -10.68 22.13
C ASP A 301 -11.44 -10.09 22.33
N ALA A 302 -11.69 -8.95 21.72
CA ALA A 302 -12.98 -8.29 21.78
C ALA A 302 -14.06 -9.15 21.09
N THR A 303 -15.25 -9.14 21.71
CA THR A 303 -16.44 -9.78 21.16
C THR A 303 -17.45 -8.71 20.78
N VAL A 304 -17.87 -8.71 19.51
CA VAL A 304 -18.84 -7.76 18.98
C VAL A 304 -20.09 -8.51 18.53
N ASN A 305 -21.26 -8.00 18.90
CA ASN A 305 -22.55 -8.56 18.53
C ASN A 305 -23.17 -7.69 17.43
N TYR A 306 -22.91 -8.04 16.17
CA TYR A 306 -23.52 -7.38 15.02
C TYR A 306 -24.98 -7.86 14.83
N PRO A 307 -25.82 -7.09 14.10
CA PRO A 307 -27.17 -7.54 13.74
C PRO A 307 -27.20 -8.92 13.04
N GLU A 308 -26.15 -9.23 12.28
CA GLU A 308 -25.97 -10.47 11.53
C GLU A 308 -25.49 -11.63 12.41
N GLY A 309 -24.82 -11.34 13.53
CA GLY A 309 -24.34 -12.33 14.50
C GLY A 309 -23.13 -11.87 15.31
N THR A 310 -22.71 -12.72 16.24
CA THR A 310 -21.55 -12.47 17.10
C THR A 310 -20.25 -12.80 16.38
N VAL A 311 -19.23 -11.94 16.55
CA VAL A 311 -17.84 -12.17 16.12
C VAL A 311 -16.93 -12.00 17.34
N THR A 312 -15.96 -12.91 17.50
CA THR A 312 -15.05 -12.95 18.65
C THR A 312 -13.59 -12.82 18.21
N GLY A 313 -12.67 -12.58 19.15
CA GLY A 313 -11.24 -12.53 18.84
C GLY A 313 -10.78 -11.25 18.13
N LEU A 314 -11.54 -10.16 18.23
CA LEU A 314 -11.26 -8.91 17.52
C LEU A 314 -10.27 -8.00 18.29
N ILE A 315 -9.54 -7.19 17.54
CA ILE A 315 -8.71 -6.10 18.07
C ILE A 315 -9.60 -4.88 18.22
N GLN A 316 -9.58 -4.24 19.39
CA GLN A 316 -10.32 -3.01 19.66
C GLN A 316 -9.35 -1.81 19.59
N THR A 317 -9.75 -0.72 18.92
CA THR A 317 -8.94 0.50 18.81
C THR A 317 -9.80 1.77 18.93
N ASP A 318 -9.17 2.92 19.16
CA ASP A 318 -9.78 4.26 19.04
C ASP A 318 -9.67 4.87 17.63
N VAL A 319 -9.20 4.09 16.64
CA VAL A 319 -9.12 4.55 15.25
C VAL A 319 -10.53 4.69 14.70
N CYS A 320 -10.86 5.83 14.08
CA CYS A 320 -12.19 6.00 13.46
C CYS A 320 -12.30 5.27 12.10
N ALA A 321 -13.50 4.80 11.79
CA ALA A 321 -13.87 4.22 10.50
C ALA A 321 -15.33 4.55 10.16
N GLU A 322 -15.65 4.57 8.86
CA GLU A 322 -17.01 4.82 8.34
C GLU A 322 -17.41 3.73 7.32
N PRO A 323 -18.71 3.63 6.94
CA PRO A 323 -19.14 2.69 5.92
C PRO A 323 -18.28 2.77 4.64
N GLY A 324 -17.79 1.61 4.20
CA GLY A 324 -16.86 1.47 3.07
C GLY A 324 -15.38 1.38 3.44
N ASP A 325 -15.01 1.66 4.69
CA ASP A 325 -13.67 1.34 5.22
C ASP A 325 -13.52 -0.14 5.60
N SER A 326 -14.63 -0.88 5.70
CA SER A 326 -14.66 -2.33 5.91
C SER A 326 -13.67 -3.08 5.03
N GLY A 327 -12.92 -4.00 5.63
CA GLY A 327 -11.85 -4.76 5.00
C GLY A 327 -10.52 -4.03 4.87
N GLY A 328 -10.48 -2.72 5.13
CA GLY A 328 -9.27 -1.91 5.01
C GLY A 328 -8.18 -2.29 6.00
N SER A 329 -6.94 -2.06 5.61
CA SER A 329 -5.72 -2.46 6.32
C SER A 329 -5.57 -1.73 7.66
N LEU A 330 -5.25 -2.46 8.72
CA LEU A 330 -4.66 -1.95 9.97
C LEU A 330 -3.19 -2.39 10.03
N PHE A 331 -2.26 -1.45 10.14
CA PHE A 331 -0.82 -1.70 10.03
C PHE A 331 -0.01 -0.78 10.95
N THR A 332 1.25 -1.12 11.19
CA THR A 332 2.18 -0.26 11.94
C THR A 332 2.96 0.67 11.01
N GLN A 333 3.54 1.74 11.54
CA GLN A 333 4.40 2.66 10.77
C GLN A 333 5.57 1.93 10.07
N ASP A 334 6.07 0.87 10.69
CA ASP A 334 7.21 0.08 10.19
C ASP A 334 6.79 -1.00 9.16
N GLY A 335 5.52 -1.01 8.75
CA GLY A 335 5.05 -1.89 7.68
C GLY A 335 4.73 -3.32 8.14
N LEU A 336 4.22 -3.48 9.36
CA LEU A 336 3.66 -4.75 9.83
C LEU A 336 2.14 -4.76 9.59
N ALA A 337 1.62 -5.82 9.00
CA ALA A 337 0.18 -6.04 8.89
C ALA A 337 -0.39 -6.53 10.23
N VAL A 338 -1.43 -5.88 10.73
CA VAL A 338 -2.01 -6.16 12.06
C VAL A 338 -3.43 -6.68 11.95
N GLY A 339 -4.29 -6.05 11.14
CA GLY A 339 -5.68 -6.47 11.05
C GLY A 339 -6.47 -5.92 9.86
N LEU A 340 -7.71 -6.35 9.75
CA LEU A 340 -8.68 -5.97 8.71
C LEU A 340 -9.88 -5.29 9.38
N THR A 341 -10.31 -4.15 8.87
CA THR A 341 -11.43 -3.38 9.45
C THR A 341 -12.71 -4.21 9.41
N SER A 342 -13.30 -4.54 10.56
CA SER A 342 -14.57 -5.29 10.63
C SER A 342 -15.75 -4.33 10.75
N GLY A 343 -15.78 -3.53 11.80
CA GLY A 343 -16.84 -2.56 12.05
C GLY A 343 -16.61 -1.81 13.34
N GLY A 344 -17.47 -0.84 13.65
CA GLY A 344 -17.25 0.03 14.81
C GLY A 344 -18.47 0.88 15.15
N SER A 345 -18.28 1.77 16.12
CA SER A 345 -19.25 2.77 16.54
C SER A 345 -18.64 4.16 16.55
N GLY A 346 -19.48 5.19 16.43
CA GLY A 346 -19.03 6.58 16.26
C GLY A 346 -18.74 6.94 14.80
N ASP A 347 -18.00 8.03 14.59
CA ASP A 347 -17.60 8.51 13.26
C ASP A 347 -16.27 9.28 13.31
N CYS A 348 -15.73 9.66 12.15
CA CYS A 348 -14.46 10.37 12.08
C CYS A 348 -14.55 11.87 12.44
N THR A 349 -15.72 12.37 12.85
CA THR A 349 -15.93 13.76 13.31
C THR A 349 -15.96 13.89 14.83
N VAL A 350 -16.59 12.95 15.54
CA VAL A 350 -16.68 12.93 17.00
C VAL A 350 -15.78 11.90 17.66
N GLY A 351 -15.12 11.06 16.87
CA GLY A 351 -14.35 9.92 17.34
C GLY A 351 -15.22 8.66 17.42
N GLY A 352 -14.56 7.52 17.55
CA GLY A 352 -15.23 6.23 17.52
C GLY A 352 -14.33 5.12 17.98
N GLU A 353 -14.94 3.95 18.08
CA GLU A 353 -14.28 2.71 18.44
C GLU A 353 -14.43 1.76 17.26
N THR A 354 -13.32 1.24 16.77
CA THR A 354 -13.33 0.33 15.62
C THR A 354 -12.66 -0.99 16.00
N PHE A 355 -13.28 -2.06 15.53
CA PHE A 355 -12.86 -3.43 15.72
C PHE A 355 -12.27 -4.01 14.43
N PHE A 356 -11.23 -4.81 14.59
CA PHE A 356 -10.46 -5.36 13.48
C PHE A 356 -10.26 -6.86 13.67
N GLN A 357 -10.39 -7.60 12.58
CA GLN A 357 -10.01 -9.01 12.51
C GLN A 357 -8.47 -9.10 12.48
N PRO A 358 -7.81 -9.83 13.41
CA PRO A 358 -6.38 -10.08 13.32
C PRO A 358 -5.98 -10.71 11.98
N VAL A 359 -4.96 -10.15 11.33
CA VAL A 359 -4.51 -10.66 10.01
C VAL A 359 -3.83 -12.02 10.15
N THR A 360 -3.17 -12.29 11.28
CA THR A 360 -2.53 -13.57 11.59
C THR A 360 -3.55 -14.71 11.59
N THR A 361 -4.71 -14.50 12.23
CA THR A 361 -5.85 -15.44 12.20
C THR A 361 -6.38 -15.65 10.77
N ALA A 362 -6.56 -14.59 9.99
CA ALA A 362 -7.05 -14.69 8.61
C ALA A 362 -6.07 -15.46 7.70
N LEU A 363 -4.77 -15.19 7.82
CA LEU A 363 -3.72 -15.91 7.07
C LEU A 363 -3.68 -17.39 7.45
N GLN A 364 -3.76 -17.70 8.75
CA GLN A 364 -3.79 -19.08 9.23
C GLN A 364 -5.01 -19.86 8.71
N ALA A 365 -6.20 -19.26 8.81
CA ALA A 365 -7.44 -19.89 8.38
C ALA A 365 -7.48 -20.16 6.86
N THR A 366 -7.00 -19.20 6.07
CA THR A 366 -7.04 -19.27 4.60
C THR A 366 -5.85 -20.02 4.01
N GLY A 367 -4.76 -20.16 4.76
CA GLY A 367 -3.47 -20.66 4.29
C GLY A 367 -2.74 -19.71 3.35
N ALA A 368 -3.13 -18.43 3.30
CA ALA A 368 -2.47 -17.41 2.50
C ALA A 368 -1.19 -16.88 3.19
N SER A 369 -0.33 -16.23 2.43
CA SER A 369 0.95 -15.65 2.91
C SER A 369 1.18 -14.24 2.38
N LEU A 370 1.85 -13.39 3.19
CA LEU A 370 2.30 -12.06 2.77
C LEU A 370 3.66 -12.16 2.04
N GLY A 371 3.96 -11.22 1.14
CA GLY A 371 5.31 -11.04 0.61
C GLY A 371 5.65 -11.62 -0.79
N GLY A 372 4.67 -11.91 -1.65
CA GLY A 372 4.90 -12.52 -2.98
C GLY A 372 5.23 -11.59 -4.17
N GLY A 373 5.48 -10.30 -3.95
CA GLY A 373 5.66 -9.32 -5.05
C GLY A 373 7.12 -9.17 -5.53
N VAL A 374 7.42 -9.66 -6.74
CA VAL A 374 8.72 -9.50 -7.44
C VAL A 374 9.25 -8.05 -7.46
N GLY A 375 10.45 -7.81 -6.91
CA GLY A 375 11.08 -6.49 -7.00
C GLY A 375 12.29 -6.18 -6.11
N ALA A 376 13.19 -7.11 -5.82
CA ALA A 376 14.56 -6.78 -5.38
C ALA A 376 15.55 -7.51 -6.31
N GLY A 377 16.44 -6.74 -6.94
CA GLY A 377 17.17 -7.11 -8.15
C GLY A 377 18.09 -8.33 -8.04
N ASP A 378 18.25 -8.99 -9.18
CA ASP A 378 19.24 -10.03 -9.44
C ASP A 378 20.65 -9.65 -8.98
N GLY A 379 21.22 -10.55 -8.19
CA GLY A 379 22.66 -10.66 -8.02
C GLY A 379 23.07 -11.11 -6.62
N VAL A 380 22.90 -12.40 -6.30
CA VAL A 380 23.98 -13.34 -5.89
C VAL A 380 23.39 -14.75 -5.82
N GLY A 381 23.94 -15.65 -6.64
CA GLY A 381 24.18 -17.07 -6.34
C GLY A 381 23.00 -17.94 -5.87
N ASP A 382 22.47 -18.72 -6.81
CA ASP A 382 21.90 -20.04 -6.52
C ASP A 382 22.81 -20.84 -5.59
N ASN A 383 22.29 -21.13 -4.39
CA ASN A 383 22.63 -22.33 -3.65
C ASN A 383 21.43 -22.68 -2.77
N GLY A 384 20.69 -23.72 -3.20
CA GLY A 384 19.54 -24.24 -2.46
C GLY A 384 19.88 -24.51 -1.00
N GLN A 385 19.17 -23.82 -0.10
CA GLN A 385 19.13 -24.09 1.32
C GLN A 385 17.66 -24.03 1.74
N GLY A 386 17.16 -25.20 2.13
CA GLY A 386 15.79 -25.40 2.57
C GLY A 386 15.47 -24.67 3.87
N ALA A 387 14.17 -24.62 4.15
CA ALA A 387 13.57 -24.14 5.38
C ALA A 387 14.47 -24.39 6.61
N GLY A 388 14.88 -23.30 7.27
CA GLY A 388 15.53 -23.36 8.56
C GLY A 388 14.64 -24.11 9.55
N ALA A 389 15.23 -25.05 10.28
CA ALA A 389 14.54 -25.82 11.30
C ALA A 389 13.90 -24.87 12.33
N VAL A 390 12.58 -25.00 12.50
CA VAL A 390 11.84 -24.43 13.62
C VAL A 390 11.78 -25.49 14.72
N ASP A 391 12.02 -25.10 15.97
CA ASP A 391 11.68 -25.90 17.14
C ASP A 391 10.14 -26.05 17.23
N GLN A 392 9.65 -27.09 17.89
CA GLN A 392 8.24 -27.52 17.93
C GLN A 392 7.27 -26.47 18.53
N ASN A 393 7.80 -25.44 19.18
CA ASN A 393 7.09 -24.31 19.79
C ASN A 393 7.31 -22.97 19.05
N GLY A 394 8.27 -22.88 18.12
CA GLY A 394 8.40 -21.78 17.16
C GLY A 394 8.86 -20.42 17.70
N ASP A 395 9.44 -20.37 18.91
CA ASP A 395 9.85 -19.11 19.56
C ASP A 395 11.32 -18.69 19.29
N GLY A 396 12.11 -19.56 18.66
CA GLY A 396 13.50 -19.28 18.29
C GLY A 396 14.51 -19.43 19.43
N ILE A 397 14.12 -20.06 20.54
CA ILE A 397 14.98 -20.39 21.68
C ILE A 397 15.17 -21.91 21.74
N ASP A 398 16.39 -22.38 21.99
CA ASP A 398 16.67 -23.80 22.16
C ASP A 398 16.21 -24.27 23.56
N ASP A 399 15.24 -25.18 23.61
CA ASP A 399 14.61 -25.65 24.86
C ASP A 399 15.57 -26.39 25.82
N GLN A 400 16.77 -26.77 25.39
CA GLN A 400 17.78 -27.41 26.24
C GLN A 400 18.77 -26.42 26.85
N THR A 401 19.02 -25.30 26.17
CA THR A 401 20.08 -24.35 26.53
C THR A 401 19.55 -22.98 26.92
N GLY A 402 18.32 -22.62 26.52
CA GLY A 402 17.74 -21.29 26.74
C GLY A 402 18.37 -20.18 25.92
N GLU A 403 19.16 -20.52 24.88
CA GLU A 403 19.84 -19.56 24.01
C GLU A 403 19.14 -19.43 22.66
N ALA A 404 19.29 -18.27 22.00
CA ALA A 404 18.75 -18.03 20.67
C ALA A 404 19.42 -18.94 19.62
N VAL A 405 18.63 -19.62 18.80
CA VAL A 405 19.13 -20.56 17.78
C VAL A 405 19.86 -19.79 16.67
N ASN A 406 21.18 -19.67 16.77
CA ASN A 406 22.03 -19.18 15.70
C ASN A 406 22.41 -20.34 14.78
N GLY A 407 21.76 -20.40 13.62
CA GLY A 407 22.01 -21.42 12.59
C GLY A 407 23.43 -21.35 12.02
N ASN A 408 24.38 -21.99 12.68
CA ASN A 408 25.68 -22.40 12.13
C ASN A 408 26.29 -23.51 13.00
N GLY A 409 26.07 -24.78 12.64
CA GLY A 409 26.96 -25.88 13.03
C GLY A 409 26.28 -27.14 13.55
N GLN A 410 26.18 -28.13 12.65
CA GLN A 410 26.58 -29.53 12.85
C GLN A 410 26.46 -30.11 14.27
N ASP A 411 25.40 -30.87 14.55
CA ASP A 411 25.57 -32.25 15.01
C ASP A 411 24.28 -33.08 14.87
N ALA A 412 24.41 -34.24 14.25
CA ALA A 412 23.39 -35.28 14.20
C ALA A 412 23.63 -36.24 15.37
N GLY A 413 22.67 -36.36 16.29
CA GLY A 413 22.77 -37.26 17.44
C GLY A 413 21.43 -37.90 17.80
N ASN A 414 21.42 -39.23 17.85
CA ASN A 414 20.31 -40.16 18.11
C ASN A 414 19.31 -39.78 19.20
N GLY A 415 18.03 -40.10 18.95
CA GLY A 415 16.94 -39.88 19.89
C GLY A 415 16.90 -40.80 21.11
N GLN A 416 16.07 -40.42 22.09
CA GLN A 416 15.41 -41.25 23.10
C GLN A 416 14.44 -40.41 23.95
N GLY A 417 13.22 -40.92 24.15
CA GLY A 417 12.44 -40.73 25.39
C GLY A 417 11.55 -39.49 25.51
N ALA A 418 10.23 -39.69 25.38
CA ALA A 418 9.23 -38.72 25.85
C ALA A 418 9.32 -38.54 27.38
N GLY A 419 9.57 -37.32 27.85
CA GLY A 419 9.46 -36.92 29.25
C GLY A 419 8.00 -36.59 29.61
N ALA A 420 7.60 -36.90 30.83
CA ALA A 420 6.25 -36.69 31.34
C ALA A 420 5.91 -35.18 31.46
N VAL A 421 4.68 -34.82 31.09
CA VAL A 421 4.08 -33.49 31.29
C VAL A 421 3.08 -33.52 32.45
N ASP A 422 3.04 -32.46 33.26
CA ASP A 422 1.96 -32.19 34.21
C ASP A 422 0.67 -31.77 33.46
N GLN A 423 -0.49 -31.81 34.12
CA GLN A 423 -1.85 -31.65 33.56
C GLN A 423 -2.11 -30.28 32.90
N ASN A 424 -1.26 -29.29 33.16
CA ASN A 424 -1.25 -27.93 32.60
C ASN A 424 -0.14 -27.71 31.56
N GLY A 425 0.84 -28.63 31.45
CA GLY A 425 1.82 -28.64 30.36
C GLY A 425 2.85 -27.49 30.35
N ASP A 426 3.05 -26.80 31.47
CA ASP A 426 3.96 -25.63 31.55
C ASP A 426 5.37 -25.96 32.09
N GLY A 427 5.62 -27.21 32.49
CA GLY A 427 6.94 -27.68 32.92
C GLY A 427 7.36 -27.22 34.32
N ILE A 428 6.43 -26.67 35.12
CA ILE A 428 6.65 -26.25 36.51
C ILE A 428 5.85 -27.16 37.45
N ASP A 429 6.46 -27.61 38.55
CA ASP A 429 5.75 -28.39 39.56
C ASP A 429 4.83 -27.48 40.40
N ASP A 430 3.52 -27.70 40.34
CA ASP A 430 2.48 -26.88 40.97
C ASP A 430 2.55 -26.81 42.52
N GLN A 431 3.31 -27.68 43.17
CA GLN A 431 3.45 -27.69 44.63
C GLN A 431 4.70 -26.95 45.10
N THR A 432 5.75 -26.93 44.29
CA THR A 432 7.07 -26.41 44.64
C THR A 432 7.43 -25.13 43.89
N GLY A 433 6.84 -24.89 42.72
CA GLY A 433 7.12 -23.75 41.85
C GLY A 433 8.47 -23.84 41.13
N GLU A 434 9.07 -25.03 41.07
CA GLU A 434 10.37 -25.27 40.43
C GLU A 434 10.20 -26.02 39.09
N ALA A 435 11.15 -25.82 38.17
CA ALA A 435 11.17 -26.50 36.87
C ALA A 435 11.44 -28.01 37.03
N VAL A 436 10.63 -28.84 36.35
CA VAL A 436 10.74 -30.30 36.43
C VAL A 436 11.96 -30.80 35.64
N ASN A 437 13.09 -30.95 36.33
CA ASN A 437 14.32 -31.48 35.73
C ASN A 437 14.30 -33.00 35.65
N GLY A 438 14.01 -33.54 34.46
CA GLY A 438 14.10 -34.96 34.16
C GLY A 438 15.54 -35.48 34.07
N ASN A 439 16.23 -35.62 35.20
CA ASN A 439 17.45 -36.43 35.29
C ASN A 439 17.34 -37.42 36.44
N GLY A 440 16.94 -38.64 36.10
CA GLY A 440 16.93 -39.77 37.02
C GLY A 440 18.36 -40.22 37.35
N GLN A 441 18.77 -40.03 38.60
CA GLN A 441 19.73 -40.88 39.29
C GLN A 441 19.56 -40.67 40.80
N ASP A 442 18.70 -41.47 41.44
CA ASP A 442 19.09 -42.04 42.73
C ASP A 442 18.44 -43.41 42.94
N ALA A 443 19.28 -44.44 42.85
CA ALA A 443 18.93 -45.81 43.17
C ALA A 443 19.01 -46.00 44.70
N GLY A 444 17.89 -45.78 45.38
CA GLY A 444 17.70 -46.11 46.79
C GLY A 444 16.91 -47.40 46.98
N ASN A 445 17.61 -48.51 47.17
CA ASN A 445 17.09 -49.84 47.52
C ASN A 445 16.20 -49.81 48.78
N GLY A 446 14.96 -50.30 48.71
CA GLY A 446 14.11 -50.49 49.91
C GLY A 446 12.84 -51.30 49.65
N LYS A 447 12.80 -52.53 50.15
CA LYS A 447 11.70 -53.51 50.06
C LYS A 447 10.51 -53.17 50.98
N GLY A 448 9.30 -53.62 50.59
CA GLY A 448 8.14 -53.93 51.47
C GLY A 448 6.82 -53.39 50.92
N GLN A 449 5.96 -54.19 50.26
CA GLN A 449 4.85 -55.00 50.82
C GLN A 449 3.81 -54.22 51.67
N ASP A 450 2.63 -53.95 51.07
CA ASP A 450 1.24 -54.17 51.57
C ASP A 450 0.26 -53.53 50.55
N ALA A 451 -0.66 -54.23 49.88
CA ALA A 451 -1.90 -54.87 50.32
C ALA A 451 -2.97 -53.90 50.88
N GLY A 452 -4.10 -53.74 50.18
CA GLY A 452 -5.41 -53.53 50.84
C GLY A 452 -6.37 -52.43 50.33
N ASN A 453 -7.36 -52.86 49.56
CA ASN A 453 -8.83 -52.60 49.67
C ASN A 453 -9.53 -51.24 49.46
N GLY A 454 -10.65 -51.31 48.71
CA GLY A 454 -11.94 -50.60 48.91
C GLY A 454 -12.45 -49.86 47.66
N ALA A 455 -13.18 -50.43 46.71
CA ALA A 455 -14.57 -50.94 46.69
C ALA A 455 -15.70 -49.90 46.94
N GLN A 456 -16.51 -49.70 45.87
CA GLN A 456 -17.96 -49.44 45.77
C GLN A 456 -18.58 -48.16 46.38
N ASP A 457 -19.37 -47.40 45.60
CA ASP A 457 -20.82 -47.66 45.51
C ASP A 457 -21.58 -46.93 44.38
N GLN A 458 -22.69 -47.55 43.96
CA GLN A 458 -23.66 -47.16 42.94
C GLN A 458 -24.89 -46.43 43.55
N ASN A 459 -25.62 -45.66 42.72
CA ASN A 459 -27.10 -45.51 42.63
C ASN A 459 -27.42 -44.19 41.89
N GLY A 460 -28.42 -44.00 41.01
CA GLY A 460 -29.60 -44.79 40.65
C GLY A 460 -30.86 -43.88 40.60
N ALA A 461 -31.73 -44.11 39.59
CA ALA A 461 -33.12 -43.61 39.35
C ALA A 461 -33.29 -42.26 38.60
N GLN A 462 -33.84 -42.18 37.38
CA GLN A 462 -35.22 -42.42 36.87
C GLN A 462 -36.31 -41.51 37.46
N GLN A 463 -36.96 -40.70 36.61
CA GLN A 463 -38.43 -40.67 36.47
C GLN A 463 -38.92 -39.96 35.19
N GLN A 464 -39.93 -40.57 34.58
CA GLN A 464 -40.76 -40.14 33.45
C GLN A 464 -41.93 -39.26 33.91
N ASN A 465 -42.48 -38.47 32.97
CA ASN A 465 -43.92 -38.25 32.66
C ASN A 465 -44.10 -36.85 32.05
N ASP A 466 -45.13 -36.49 31.28
CA ASP A 466 -45.93 -37.10 30.21
C ASP A 466 -46.90 -35.98 29.76
N ASN A 467 -47.32 -36.01 28.48
CA ASN A 467 -48.58 -35.49 27.91
C ASN A 467 -48.89 -34.00 27.62
N GLY A 468 -49.34 -33.79 26.37
CA GLY A 468 -50.51 -32.96 25.98
C GLY A 468 -50.26 -32.07 24.72
N LEU A 469 -50.64 -32.43 23.47
CA LEU A 469 -51.98 -32.32 22.82
C LEU A 469 -52.49 -30.86 22.80
N GLU A 470 -52.94 -30.16 21.73
CA GLU A 470 -53.59 -30.37 20.41
C GLU A 470 -53.18 -29.14 19.52
N GLY A 471 -53.15 -29.12 18.19
CA GLY A 471 -54.22 -29.38 17.20
C GLY A 471 -54.65 -28.06 16.52
N GLY A 472 -54.70 -28.00 15.18
CA GLY A 472 -55.38 -26.90 14.47
C GLY A 472 -54.85 -26.55 13.08
N ALA A 473 -55.58 -26.95 12.05
CA ALA A 473 -55.37 -26.67 10.63
C ALA A 473 -56.10 -25.40 10.12
N GLY A 474 -55.71 -24.91 8.93
CA GLY A 474 -56.43 -23.91 8.10
C GLY A 474 -55.45 -22.96 7.39
N VAL A 475 -55.01 -23.17 6.14
CA VAL A 475 -55.67 -23.08 4.80
C VAL A 475 -56.07 -21.65 4.38
N THR A 476 -55.61 -21.27 3.17
CA THR A 476 -55.99 -20.16 2.24
C THR A 476 -55.69 -18.72 2.68
N ALA A 477 -55.50 -17.70 1.83
CA ALA A 477 -55.09 -17.49 0.43
C ALA A 477 -55.19 -15.96 0.22
N SER A 478 -54.37 -15.38 -0.67
CA SER A 478 -54.54 -14.08 -1.35
C SER A 478 -54.62 -12.79 -0.51
N HIS A 479 -53.57 -11.96 -0.60
CA HIS A 479 -53.60 -10.72 -1.38
C HIS A 479 -52.20 -10.23 -1.73
#